data_AF-A0A8T4TE87-F1
#
_entry.id   AF-A0A8T4TE87-F1
#
_cell.length_a   1.000
_cell.length_b   1.000
_cell.length_c   1.000
_cell.angle_alpha   90.00
_cell.angle_beta   90.00
_cell.angle_gamma   90.00
#
_symmetry.space_group_name_H-M   'P 1'
#
loop_
_entity.id
_entity.type
_entity.pdbx_description
1 polymer ?
#
loop_
_entity_poly.entity_id
_entity_poly.type
_entity_poly.pdbx_seq_one_letter_code
_entity_poly.pdbx_strand_id
1 'polypeptide(L)'
;MVKLKKSDYIKLSRTLIRKLYDENCFGKGSIYIDNLKRGVSQEYLDKVETVLDALVKQEICGKKRKEHGWKYFLKMERLDKIKEILKEKGSNSIIPILLIF
;
A
#
# COMPACT_ATOMS: atom_id res chain seq x y z
N MET A 1 -17.60 1.11 -9.22
CA MET A 1 -16.65 0.19 -8.56
C MET A 1 -15.69 -0.33 -9.61
N VAL A 2 -14.40 0.00 -9.49
CA VAL A 2 -13.36 -0.55 -10.39
C VAL A 2 -13.20 -2.03 -10.08
N LYS A 3 -13.42 -2.91 -11.07
CA LYS A 3 -13.18 -4.34 -10.92
C LYS A 3 -11.67 -4.58 -10.89
N LEU A 4 -11.11 -4.81 -9.70
CA LEU A 4 -9.69 -5.11 -9.53
C LEU A 4 -9.50 -6.63 -9.43
N LYS A 5 -8.67 -7.20 -10.30
CA LYS A 5 -8.32 -8.62 -10.18
C LYS A 5 -7.49 -8.83 -8.92
N LYS A 6 -7.68 -9.98 -8.26
CA LYS A 6 -6.93 -10.36 -7.05
C LYS A 6 -5.41 -10.31 -7.28
N SER A 7 -4.94 -10.76 -8.45
CA SER A 7 -3.53 -10.69 -8.85
C SER A 7 -2.98 -9.26 -8.86
N ASP A 8 -3.77 -8.33 -9.40
CA ASP A 8 -3.37 -6.95 -9.61
C ASP A 8 -3.38 -6.20 -8.29
N TYR A 9 -4.37 -6.49 -7.43
CA TYR A 9 -4.41 -6.00 -6.06
C TYR A 9 -3.15 -6.41 -5.28
N ILE A 10 -2.77 -7.69 -5.32
CA ILE A 10 -1.58 -8.20 -4.63
C ILE A 10 -0.32 -7.49 -5.14
N LYS A 11 -0.13 -7.43 -6.47
CA LYS A 11 1.03 -6.79 -7.09
C LYS A 11 1.12 -5.31 -6.69
N LEU A 12 0.03 -4.58 -6.84
CA LEU A 12 -0.01 -3.14 -6.54
C LEU A 12 0.20 -2.87 -5.05
N SER A 13 -0.42 -3.66 -4.17
CA SER A 13 -0.23 -3.55 -2.72
C SER A 13 1.25 -3.73 -2.34
N ARG A 14 1.92 -4.77 -2.88
CA ARG A 14 3.34 -4.99 -2.64
C ARG A 14 4.20 -3.84 -3.14
N THR A 15 3.93 -3.33 -4.35
CA THR A 15 4.66 -2.19 -4.90
C THR A 15 4.54 -0.95 -4.01
N LEU A 16 3.33 -0.64 -3.56
CA LEU A 16 3.08 0.51 -2.69
C LEU A 16 3.74 0.35 -1.31
N ILE A 17 3.61 -0.82 -0.69
CA ILE A 17 4.24 -1.13 0.60
C ILE A 17 5.76 -1.09 0.48
N ARG A 18 6.35 -1.68 -0.58
CA ARG A 18 7.80 -1.63 -0.83
C ARG A 18 8.29 -0.21 -0.97
N LYS A 19 7.59 0.61 -1.77
CA LYS A 19 7.96 2.01 -1.93
C LYS A 19 7.91 2.79 -0.62
N LEU A 20 6.87 2.60 0.19
CA LEU A 20 6.81 3.21 1.52
C LEU A 20 7.92 2.70 2.45
N TYR A 21 8.29 1.42 2.34
CA TYR A 21 9.35 0.82 3.13
C TYR A 21 10.72 1.39 2.77
N ASP A 22 11.04 1.43 1.47
CA ASP A 22 12.32 1.90 0.94
C ASP A 22 12.54 3.40 1.24
N GLU A 23 11.46 4.18 1.21
CA GLU A 23 11.44 5.61 1.58
C GLU A 23 11.42 5.83 3.11
N ASN A 24 11.57 4.78 3.92
CA ASN A 24 11.49 4.82 5.39
C ASN A 24 10.25 5.57 5.91
N CYS A 25 9.10 5.38 5.26
CA CYS A 25 7.84 6.04 5.63
C CYS A 25 7.21 5.39 6.87
N PHE A 26 7.92 5.45 8.01
CA PHE A 26 7.50 4.99 9.33
C PHE A 26 7.60 6.13 10.35
N GLY A 27 6.82 6.07 11.43
CA GLY A 27 6.86 7.07 12.50
C GLY A 27 6.59 8.49 11.99
N LYS A 28 7.64 9.31 11.84
CA LYS A 28 7.55 10.68 11.28
C LYS A 28 7.53 10.70 9.74
N GLY A 29 8.09 9.67 9.10
CA GLY A 29 8.18 9.54 7.65
C GLY A 29 6.80 9.36 6.99
N SER A 30 6.62 9.99 5.82
CA SER A 30 5.39 9.86 5.02
C SER A 30 5.54 10.54 3.67
N ILE A 31 4.82 10.06 2.67
CA ILE A 31 4.94 10.54 1.30
C ILE A 31 3.56 10.85 0.70
N TYR A 32 3.49 11.84 -0.19
CA TYR A 32 2.26 12.20 -0.88
C TYR A 32 1.79 11.11 -1.86
N ILE A 33 0.49 11.05 -2.09
CA ILE A 33 -0.09 10.10 -3.04
C ILE A 33 0.46 10.25 -4.45
N ASP A 34 0.72 11.48 -4.90
CA ASP A 34 1.25 11.75 -6.24
C ASP A 34 2.64 11.14 -6.40
N ASN A 35 3.45 11.23 -5.34
CA ASN A 35 4.75 10.57 -5.31
C ASN A 35 4.62 9.06 -5.29
N LEU A 36 3.61 8.47 -4.62
CA LEU A 36 3.36 7.02 -4.67
C LEU A 36 2.96 6.56 -6.07
N LYS A 37 2.12 7.33 -6.76
CA LYS A 37 1.68 7.09 -8.14
C LYS A 37 2.83 7.12 -9.15
N ARG A 38 3.93 7.84 -8.87
CA ARG A 38 5.12 7.85 -9.76
C ARG A 38 5.68 6.44 -9.99
N GLY A 39 5.79 6.03 -11.24
CA GLY A 39 6.31 4.69 -11.60
C GLY A 39 5.29 3.56 -11.51
N VAL A 40 4.02 3.85 -11.18
CA VAL A 40 2.91 2.91 -11.33
C VAL A 40 2.39 3.01 -12.77
N SER A 41 2.16 1.87 -13.44
CA SER A 41 1.61 1.85 -14.80
C SER A 41 0.26 2.56 -14.86
N GLN A 42 -0.02 3.23 -15.97
CA GLN A 42 -1.21 4.07 -16.14
C GLN A 42 -2.53 3.31 -15.92
N GLU A 43 -2.57 2.01 -16.27
CA GLU A 43 -3.69 1.07 -16.05
C GLU A 43 -4.02 0.78 -14.57
N TYR A 44 -3.15 1.18 -13.64
CA TYR A 44 -3.27 0.96 -12.20
C TYR A 44 -3.45 2.24 -11.40
N LEU A 45 -3.30 3.43 -12.01
CA LEU A 45 -3.33 4.70 -11.29
C LEU A 45 -4.67 4.99 -10.60
N ASP A 46 -5.77 4.62 -11.26
CA ASP A 46 -7.14 4.69 -10.74
C ASP A 46 -7.39 3.74 -9.56
N LYS A 47 -6.60 2.66 -9.48
CA LYS A 47 -6.69 1.62 -8.44
C LYS A 47 -5.81 1.89 -7.23
N VAL A 48 -4.80 2.77 -7.35
CA VAL A 48 -3.87 3.10 -6.25
C VAL A 48 -4.62 3.57 -5.01
N GLU A 49 -5.58 4.49 -5.16
CA GLU A 49 -6.35 5.02 -4.04
C GLU A 49 -7.20 3.94 -3.36
N THR A 50 -7.85 3.10 -4.17
CA THR A 50 -8.65 1.98 -3.66
C THR A 50 -7.80 1.01 -2.83
N VAL A 51 -6.59 0.70 -3.32
CA VAL A 51 -5.65 -0.20 -2.62
C VAL A 51 -5.11 0.45 -1.36
N LEU A 52 -4.72 1.72 -1.41
CA LEU A 52 -4.23 2.44 -0.23
C LEU A 52 -5.30 2.53 0.86
N ASP A 53 -6.55 2.83 0.50
CA ASP A 53 -7.64 2.85 1.48
C ASP A 53 -7.91 1.47 2.08
N ALA A 54 -7.79 0.39 1.30
CA ALA A 54 -7.87 -0.98 1.82
C ALA A 54 -6.72 -1.27 2.79
N LEU A 55 -5.48 -0.91 2.45
CA LEU A 55 -4.32 -1.06 3.34
C LEU A 55 -4.43 -0.21 4.62
N VAL A 56 -5.10 0.94 4.55
CA VAL A 56 -5.41 1.78 5.72
C VAL A 56 -6.44 1.11 6.62
N LYS A 57 -7.52 0.55 6.04
CA LYS A 57 -8.53 -0.22 6.79
C LYS A 57 -7.92 -1.45 7.46
N GLN A 58 -6.98 -2.12 6.81
CA GLN A 58 -6.23 -3.26 7.34
C GLN A 58 -5.15 -2.89 8.37
N GLU A 59 -5.01 -1.59 8.65
CA GLU A 59 -4.00 -1.01 9.54
C GLU A 59 -2.55 -1.29 9.13
N ILE A 60 -2.30 -1.67 7.88
CA ILE A 60 -0.94 -1.78 7.33
C ILE A 60 -0.38 -0.37 7.10
N CYS A 61 -1.21 0.50 6.52
CA CYS A 61 -0.87 1.89 6.26
C CYS A 61 -1.64 2.83 7.19
N GLY A 62 -1.11 4.02 7.39
CA GLY A 62 -1.84 5.18 7.88
C GLY A 62 -1.95 6.24 6.80
N LYS A 63 -2.99 7.07 6.87
CA LYS A 63 -3.15 8.26 6.05
C LYS A 63 -3.25 9.50 6.93
N LYS A 64 -2.60 10.59 6.52
CA LYS A 64 -2.68 11.89 7.20
C LYS A 64 -2.92 13.01 6.20
N ARG A 65 -3.85 13.90 6.54
CA ARG A 65 -4.13 15.10 5.74
C ARG A 65 -3.04 16.13 5.96
N LYS A 66 -2.59 16.73 4.87
CA LYS A 66 -1.66 17.88 4.83
C LYS A 66 -2.20 18.91 3.85
N GLU A 67 -1.58 20.08 3.85
CA GLU A 67 -1.98 21.24 3.03
C GLU A 67 -2.20 20.87 1.55
N HIS A 68 -1.25 20.16 0.95
CA HIS A 68 -1.31 19.74 -0.46
C HIS A 68 -1.94 18.35 -0.69
N GLY A 69 -2.70 17.82 0.28
CA GLY A 69 -3.44 16.57 0.12
C GLY A 69 -3.06 15.47 1.11
N TRP A 70 -3.18 14.21 0.68
CA TRP A 70 -2.99 13.04 1.54
C TRP A 70 -1.57 12.51 1.49
N LYS A 71 -0.98 12.29 2.67
CA LYS A 71 0.24 11.53 2.83
C LYS A 71 -0.04 10.15 3.44
N TYR A 72 0.72 9.17 3.00
CA TYR A 72 0.64 7.79 3.48
C TYR A 72 1.95 7.37 4.14
N PHE A 73 1.85 6.45 5.08
CA PHE A 73 2.96 5.88 5.85
C PHE A 73 2.60 4.46 6.30
N LEU A 74 3.60 3.67 6.70
CA LEU A 74 3.43 2.32 7.21
C LEU A 74 3.27 2.35 8.74
N LYS A 75 2.36 1.53 9.28
CA LYS A 75 2.20 1.37 10.72
C LYS A 75 3.28 0.45 11.29
N MET A 76 4.04 0.94 12.27
CA MET A 76 5.09 0.16 12.92
C MET A 76 4.57 -1.05 13.71
N GLU A 77 3.36 -0.95 14.26
CA GLU A 77 2.68 -2.06 14.95
C GLU A 77 2.45 -3.28 14.04
N ARG A 78 2.53 -3.09 12.71
CA ARG A 78 2.32 -4.12 11.69
C ARG A 78 3.59 -4.41 10.90
N LEU A 79 4.77 -4.01 11.43
CA LEU A 79 6.05 -4.15 10.75
C LEU A 79 6.37 -5.61 10.40
N ASP A 80 6.05 -6.57 11.27
CA ASP A 80 6.27 -7.99 10.99
C ASP A 80 5.48 -8.46 9.77
N LYS A 81 4.18 -8.12 9.71
CA LYS A 81 3.32 -8.42 8.55
C LYS A 81 3.78 -7.70 7.29
N ILE A 82 4.25 -6.46 7.42
CA ILE A 82 4.82 -5.70 6.30
C ILE A 82 6.06 -6.42 5.75
N LYS A 83 6.96 -6.87 6.63
CA LYS A 83 8.16 -7.63 6.22
C LYS A 83 7.79 -8.96 5.59
N GLU A 84 6.77 -9.65 6.07
CA GLU A 84 6.25 -10.87 5.43
C GLU A 84 5.77 -10.57 4.00
N ILE A 85 4.91 -9.55 3.82
CA ILE A 85 4.42 -9.12 2.50
C ILE A 85 5.58 -8.79 1.54
N LEU A 86 6.66 -8.18 2.04
CA LEU A 86 7.84 -7.84 1.24
C LEU A 86 8.71 -9.05 0.89
N LYS A 87 8.70 -10.09 1.73
CA LYS A 87 9.41 -11.36 1.50
C LYS A 87 8.67 -12.28 0.52
N GLU A 88 7.36 -12.10 0.36
CA GLU A 88 6.55 -12.89 -0.57
C GLU A 88 7.09 -12.80 -2.01
N LYS A 89 7.25 -13.96 -2.65
CA LYS A 89 7.60 -14.11 -4.06
C LYS A 89 6.50 -14.86 -4.79
N GLY A 90 6.22 -14.49 -6.04
CA GLY A 90 5.21 -15.16 -6.87
C GLY A 90 3.76 -14.87 -6.46
N SER A 91 2.86 -15.83 -6.70
CA SER A 91 1.41 -15.68 -6.55
C SER A 91 0.88 -15.88 -5.12
N ASN A 92 1.71 -16.43 -4.22
CA ASN A 92 1.33 -16.66 -2.83
C ASN A 92 1.37 -15.34 -2.06
N SER A 93 0.24 -14.96 -1.45
CA SER A 93 0.15 -13.73 -0.67
C SER A 93 -0.75 -13.89 0.54
N ILE A 94 -0.37 -13.25 1.64
CA ILE A 94 -1.14 -13.06 2.87
C ILE A 94 -2.05 -11.82 2.73
N ILE A 95 -1.78 -10.93 1.76
CA ILE A 95 -2.62 -9.75 1.48
C ILE A 95 -4.09 -10.12 1.23
N PRO A 96 -4.43 -11.21 0.50
CA PRO A 96 -5.79 -11.72 0.40
C PRO A 96 -6.41 -12.24 1.70
N ILE A 97 -5.61 -12.75 2.63
CA ILE A 97 -6.10 -13.23 3.94
C ILE A 97 -6.58 -12.03 4.77
N LEU A 98 -5.96 -10.86 4.57
CA LEU A 98 -6.40 -9.61 5.18
C LEU A 98 -7.66 -9.00 4.52
N LEU A 99 -8.17 -9.56 3.42
CA LEU A 99 -9.43 -9.12 2.78
C LEU A 99 -10.68 -9.83 3.36
N ILE A 100 -10.52 -10.78 4.28
CA ILE A 100 -11.61 -11.62 4.81
C ILE A 100 -12.07 -11.19 6.21
N PHE A 101 -11.45 -10.16 6.81
CA PHE A 101 -11.85 -9.59 8.11
C PHE A 101 -12.26 -8.13 7.98
#